data_AF-A0A0E3B9T8-F1
#
_entry.id   AF-A0A0E3B9T8-F1
#
_cell.length_a   1.000
_cell.length_b   1.000
_cell.length_c   1.000
_cell.angle_alpha   90.00
_cell.angle_beta   90.00
_cell.angle_gamma   90.00
#
_symmetry.space_group_name_H-M   'P 1'
#
loop_
_entity.id
_entity.type
_entity.pdbx_description
1 polymer ?
#
loop_
_entity_poly.entity_id
_entity_poly.type
_entity_poly.pdbx_seq_one_letter_code
_entity_poly.pdbx_strand_id
1 'polypeptide(L)'
;MKRICAENLSGLSGYEQGFLIQWAEIKFEKKRAFSKLIFPVINNGALALAYFLMKDSWSQIPFIADGWLISAIPYLLWITVLFGALIFVLHLSQYIKSAQDDKEWTRFIKTRRLDISTLKPSDVHSMVIQPRLQQANISGKAYREL
;
A
#
# COMPACT_ATOMS: atom_id res chain seq x y z
N MET A 1 -19.56 -25.09 -6.50
CA MET A 1 -18.79 -24.19 -5.60
C MET A 1 -19.76 -23.69 -4.54
N LYS A 2 -19.35 -23.65 -3.27
CA LYS A 2 -20.16 -23.08 -2.18
C LYS A 2 -20.03 -21.57 -2.27
N ARG A 3 -21.13 -20.86 -2.54
CA ARG A 3 -21.13 -19.40 -2.61
C ARG A 3 -21.15 -18.82 -1.20
N ILE A 4 -20.18 -17.97 -0.90
CA ILE A 4 -20.09 -17.30 0.39
C ILE A 4 -20.60 -15.87 0.21
N CYS A 5 -21.74 -15.60 0.83
CA CYS A 5 -22.30 -14.25 0.96
C CYS A 5 -21.92 -13.67 2.32
N ALA A 6 -21.89 -12.34 2.42
CA ALA A 6 -21.60 -11.64 3.68
C ALA A 6 -22.50 -12.13 4.82
N GLU A 7 -23.79 -12.30 4.56
CA GLU A 7 -24.81 -12.77 5.51
C GLU A 7 -24.52 -14.16 6.11
N ASN A 8 -23.78 -15.00 5.38
CA ASN A 8 -23.48 -16.37 5.83
C ASN A 8 -22.10 -16.48 6.50
N LEU A 9 -21.34 -15.39 6.60
CA LEU A 9 -19.97 -15.39 7.14
C LEU A 9 -19.91 -15.88 8.59
N SER A 10 -20.86 -15.46 9.43
CA SER A 10 -20.91 -15.81 10.86
C SER A 10 -21.23 -17.28 11.11
N GLY A 11 -21.94 -17.94 10.18
CA GLY A 11 -22.29 -19.35 10.23
C GLY A 11 -21.23 -20.30 9.64
N LEU A 12 -20.10 -19.77 9.16
CA LEU A 12 -18.99 -20.59 8.67
C LEU A 12 -18.21 -21.21 9.83
N SER A 13 -17.54 -22.34 9.56
CA SER A 13 -16.64 -22.95 10.53
C SER A 13 -15.50 -22.01 10.91
N GLY A 14 -14.97 -22.12 12.13
CA GLY A 14 -13.85 -21.29 12.58
C GLY A 14 -12.62 -21.37 11.66
N TYR A 15 -12.41 -22.53 11.01
CA TYR A 15 -11.38 -22.75 10.00
C TYR A 15 -11.66 -21.93 8.73
N GLU A 16 -12.86 -22.01 8.15
CA GLU A 16 -13.27 -21.21 6.98
C GLU A 16 -13.19 -19.69 7.26
N GLN A 17 -13.61 -19.25 8.46
CA GLN A 17 -13.50 -17.86 8.89
C GLN A 17 -12.05 -17.40 8.96
N GLY A 18 -11.14 -18.24 9.47
CA GLY A 18 -9.70 -17.95 9.50
C GLY A 18 -9.10 -17.69 8.11
N PHE A 19 -9.49 -18.46 7.10
CA PHE A 19 -9.04 -18.22 5.73
C PHE A 19 -9.54 -16.90 5.15
N LEU A 20 -10.81 -16.57 5.41
CA LEU A 20 -11.39 -15.33 4.91
C LEU A 20 -10.75 -14.11 5.57
N ILE A 21 -10.35 -14.21 6.84
CA ILE A 21 -9.58 -13.18 7.55
C ILE A 21 -8.24 -12.97 6.86
N GLN A 22 -7.45 -14.03 6.64
CA GLN A 22 -6.14 -13.92 5.98
C GLN A 22 -6.24 -13.34 4.56
N TRP A 23 -7.24 -13.78 3.80
CA TRP A 23 -7.53 -13.22 2.49
C TRP A 23 -7.87 -11.72 2.55
N ALA A 24 -8.72 -11.32 3.50
CA ALA A 24 -9.09 -9.92 3.67
C ALA A 24 -7.89 -9.06 4.07
N GLU A 25 -7.03 -9.56 4.96
CA GLU A 25 -5.79 -8.90 5.38
C GLU A 25 -4.84 -8.66 4.21
N ILE A 26 -4.60 -9.68 3.38
CA ILE A 26 -3.73 -9.54 2.19
C ILE A 26 -4.30 -8.49 1.21
N LYS A 27 -5.62 -8.45 1.01
CA LYS A 27 -6.27 -7.41 0.20
C LYS A 27 -6.08 -6.01 0.79
N PHE A 28 -6.17 -5.87 2.11
CA PHE A 28 -5.92 -4.61 2.80
C PHE A 28 -4.46 -4.18 2.71
N GLU A 29 -3.52 -5.10 2.91
CA GLU A 29 -2.09 -4.85 2.77
C GLU A 29 -1.73 -4.39 1.36
N LYS A 30 -2.26 -5.04 0.33
CA LYS A 30 -2.05 -4.64 -1.07
C LYS A 30 -2.51 -3.21 -1.33
N LYS A 31 -3.70 -2.86 -0.83
CA LYS A 31 -4.26 -1.50 -0.95
C LYS A 31 -3.39 -0.48 -0.20
N ARG A 32 -2.88 -0.83 0.98
CA ARG A 32 -1.98 0.01 1.77
C ARG A 32 -0.63 0.21 1.09
N ALA A 33 -0.03 -0.86 0.58
CA ALA A 33 1.23 -0.81 -0.17
C ALA A 33 1.08 0.05 -1.44
N PHE A 34 -0.03 -0.08 -2.16
CA PHE A 34 -0.35 0.79 -3.30
C PHE A 34 -0.49 2.26 -2.90
N SER A 35 -1.17 2.56 -1.79
CA SER A 35 -1.28 3.94 -1.30
C SER A 35 0.07 4.55 -0.96
N LYS A 36 0.99 3.76 -0.41
CA LYS A 36 2.35 4.22 -0.10
C LYS A 36 3.22 4.42 -1.34
N LEU A 37 2.90 3.78 -2.47
CA LEU A 37 3.59 3.97 -3.75
C LEU A 37 3.26 5.31 -4.41
N ILE A 38 2.07 5.85 -4.20
CA ILE A 38 1.62 7.10 -4.83
C ILE A 38 2.47 8.29 -4.35
N PHE A 39 2.77 8.34 -3.05
CA PHE A 39 3.49 9.47 -2.45
C PHE A 39 4.89 9.71 -3.07
N PRO A 40 5.79 8.70 -3.18
CA PRO A 40 7.08 8.90 -3.82
C PRO A 40 6.98 9.20 -5.32
N VAL A 41 5.96 8.70 -6.04
CA VAL A 41 5.76 9.04 -7.46
C VAL A 41 5.42 10.52 -7.61
N ILE A 42 4.46 11.03 -6.82
CA ILE A 42 4.07 12.44 -6.84
C ILE A 42 5.26 13.33 -6.42
N ASN A 43 5.98 12.94 -5.36
CA ASN A 43 7.11 13.72 -4.85
C ASN A 43 8.27 13.81 -5.86
N ASN A 44 8.66 12.68 -6.48
CA ASN A 44 9.70 12.70 -7.52
C ASN A 44 9.25 13.45 -8.78
N GLY A 45 7.98 13.34 -9.18
CA GLY A 45 7.42 14.11 -10.29
C GLY A 45 7.44 15.61 -10.04
N ALA A 46 7.09 16.05 -8.82
CA ALA A 46 7.15 17.46 -8.42
C ALA A 46 8.60 17.98 -8.38
N LEU A 47 9.56 17.20 -7.87
CA LEU A 47 10.99 17.54 -7.87
C LEU A 47 11.56 17.64 -9.28
N ALA A 48 11.19 16.72 -10.19
CA ALA A 48 11.61 16.77 -11.58
C ALA A 48 11.05 18.02 -12.28
N LEU A 49 9.77 18.33 -12.06
CA LEU A 49 9.14 19.55 -12.60
C LEU A 49 9.81 20.81 -12.07
N ALA A 50 10.10 20.87 -10.76
CA ALA A 50 10.83 21.99 -10.15
C ALA A 50 12.23 22.16 -10.75
N TYR A 51 12.96 21.06 -10.99
CA TYR A 51 14.25 21.11 -11.66
C TYR A 51 14.14 21.68 -13.08
N PHE A 52 13.15 21.26 -13.88
CA PHE A 52 12.95 21.80 -15.23
C PHE A 52 12.63 23.30 -15.21
N LEU A 53 11.74 23.74 -14.32
CA LEU A 53 11.40 25.16 -14.15
C LEU A 53 12.60 26.00 -13.69
N MET A 54 13.43 25.45 -12.80
CA MET A 54 14.64 26.12 -12.32
C MET A 54 15.74 26.17 -13.38
N LYS A 55 15.91 25.11 -14.18
CA LYS A 55 16.94 25.02 -15.23
C LYS A 55 16.84 26.17 -16.23
N ASP A 56 15.63 26.52 -16.67
CA ASP A 56 15.43 27.63 -17.61
C ASP A 56 15.71 28.99 -16.95
N SER A 57 15.41 29.10 -15.66
CA SER A 57 15.60 30.32 -14.86
C SER A 57 17.07 30.57 -14.49
N TRP A 58 17.90 29.53 -14.38
CA TRP A 58 19.31 29.64 -13.98
C TRP A 58 20.18 30.40 -14.98
N SER A 59 19.80 30.42 -16.25
CA SER A 59 20.50 31.21 -17.28
C SER A 59 20.35 32.74 -17.10
N GLN A 60 19.41 33.18 -16.26
CA GLN A 60 19.03 34.59 -16.10
C GLN A 60 19.34 35.18 -14.71
N ILE A 61 19.86 34.38 -13.77
CA ILE A 61 20.17 34.85 -12.41
C ILE A 61 21.56 35.52 -12.42
N PRO A 62 21.69 36.82 -12.11
CA PRO A 62 22.98 37.49 -12.03
C PRO A 62 23.84 36.90 -10.92
N PHE A 63 25.10 36.57 -11.27
CA PHE A 63 26.15 35.88 -10.50
C PHE A 63 26.64 36.64 -9.24
N ILE A 64 25.78 36.96 -8.27
CA ILE A 64 26.16 37.85 -7.14
C ILE A 64 26.12 37.17 -5.75
N ALA A 65 25.91 35.86 -5.63
CA ALA A 65 26.03 35.17 -4.33
C ALA A 65 26.94 33.94 -4.44
N ASP A 66 28.00 33.92 -3.64
CA ASP A 66 28.98 32.85 -3.41
C ASP A 66 28.69 31.55 -4.19
N GLY A 67 29.39 31.38 -5.33
CA GLY A 67 29.09 30.38 -6.37
C GLY A 67 29.08 28.91 -5.94
N TRP A 68 29.34 28.64 -4.67
CA TRP A 68 29.48 27.33 -4.07
C TRP A 68 28.07 26.81 -3.73
N LEU A 69 27.19 27.68 -3.22
CA LEU A 69 25.83 27.31 -2.85
C LEU A 69 24.97 27.01 -4.10
N ILE A 70 25.10 27.84 -5.14
CA ILE A 70 24.38 27.65 -6.41
C ILE A 70 24.87 26.39 -7.12
N SER A 71 26.18 26.12 -7.09
CA SER A 71 26.72 24.86 -7.63
C SER A 71 26.23 23.62 -6.89
N ALA A 72 25.88 23.73 -5.59
CA ALA A 72 25.43 22.62 -4.76
C ALA A 72 23.96 22.22 -4.98
N ILE A 73 23.09 23.15 -5.40
CA ILE A 73 21.65 22.92 -5.64
C ILE A 73 21.37 21.74 -6.58
N PRO A 74 22.00 21.63 -7.77
CA PRO A 74 21.74 20.49 -8.65
C PRO A 74 22.15 19.16 -7.99
N TYR A 75 23.24 19.13 -7.23
CA TYR A 75 23.65 17.91 -6.51
C TYR A 75 22.65 17.53 -5.40
N LEU A 76 22.14 18.50 -4.65
CA LEU A 76 21.10 18.27 -3.64
C LEU A 76 19.80 17.74 -4.26
N LEU A 77 19.42 18.25 -5.43
CA LEU A 77 18.28 17.75 -6.21
C LEU A 77 18.50 16.31 -6.68
N TRP A 78 19.69 15.99 -7.19
CA TRP A 78 20.04 14.62 -7.57
C TRP A 78 20.00 13.66 -6.38
N ILE A 79 20.51 14.05 -5.21
CA ILE A 79 20.46 13.25 -3.99
C ILE A 79 19.00 12.98 -3.59
N THR A 80 18.13 14.01 -3.61
CA THR A 80 16.72 13.83 -3.26
C THR A 80 15.97 12.93 -4.25
N VAL A 81 16.26 13.02 -5.54
CA VAL A 81 15.73 12.11 -6.56
C VAL A 81 16.20 10.67 -6.33
N LEU A 82 17.48 10.45 -6.04
CA LEU A 82 18.02 9.11 -5.75
C LEU A 82 17.40 8.50 -4.48
N PHE A 83 17.26 9.28 -3.41
CA PHE A 83 16.56 8.84 -2.20
C PHE A 83 15.08 8.55 -2.46
N GLY A 84 14.41 9.39 -3.24
CA GLY A 84 13.03 9.19 -3.66
C GLY A 84 12.85 7.90 -4.48
N ALA A 85 13.78 7.62 -5.39
CA ALA A 85 13.79 6.40 -6.18
C ALA A 85 14.02 5.16 -5.31
N LEU A 86 14.93 5.22 -4.33
CA LEU A 86 15.16 4.14 -3.37
C LEU A 86 13.89 3.82 -2.55
N ILE A 87 13.23 4.86 -2.01
CA ILE A 87 11.96 4.70 -1.28
C ILE A 87 10.90 4.10 -2.19
N PHE A 88 10.81 4.53 -3.44
CA PHE A 88 9.88 3.97 -4.42
C PHE A 88 10.14 2.47 -4.65
N VAL A 89 11.38 2.04 -4.88
CA VAL A 89 11.74 0.63 -5.09
C VAL A 89 11.38 -0.23 -3.88
N LEU A 90 11.62 0.25 -2.66
CA LEU A 90 11.25 -0.46 -1.42
C LEU A 90 9.73 -0.64 -1.30
N HIS A 91 8.95 0.39 -1.62
CA HIS A 91 7.49 0.28 -1.60
C HIS A 91 6.95 -0.57 -2.76
N LEU A 92 7.64 -0.55 -3.90
CA LEU A 92 7.28 -1.33 -5.07
C LEU A 92 7.49 -2.82 -4.82
N SER A 93 8.60 -3.20 -4.18
CA SER A 93 8.85 -4.59 -3.81
C SER A 93 7.80 -5.12 -2.82
N GLN A 94 7.41 -4.32 -1.83
CA GLN A 94 6.31 -4.65 -0.90
C GLN A 94 4.98 -4.84 -1.64
N TYR A 95 4.66 -3.95 -2.59
CA TYR A 95 3.45 -4.08 -3.41
C TYR A 95 3.48 -5.31 -4.31
N ILE A 96 4.61 -5.59 -4.97
CA ILE A 96 4.76 -6.78 -5.83
C ILE A 96 4.56 -8.06 -5.01
N LYS A 97 5.20 -8.16 -3.84
CA LYS A 97 5.04 -9.30 -2.93
C LYS A 97 3.57 -9.49 -2.55
N SER A 98 2.92 -8.43 -2.04
CA SER A 98 1.50 -8.49 -1.67
C SER A 98 0.57 -8.80 -2.86
N ALA A 99 0.92 -8.37 -4.07
CA ALA A 99 0.18 -8.71 -5.29
C ALA A 99 0.37 -10.17 -5.74
N GLN A 100 1.54 -10.77 -5.49
CA GLN A 100 1.77 -12.20 -5.68
C GLN A 100 0.96 -13.02 -4.67
N ASP A 101 1.02 -12.65 -3.39
CA ASP A 101 0.26 -13.29 -2.32
C ASP A 101 -1.25 -13.24 -2.61
N ASP A 102 -1.79 -12.10 -3.06
CA ASP A 102 -3.20 -11.96 -3.47
C ASP A 102 -3.58 -12.92 -4.60
N LYS A 103 -2.71 -13.14 -5.59
CA LYS A 103 -2.95 -14.08 -6.69
C LYS A 103 -2.93 -15.53 -6.20
N GLU A 104 -1.97 -15.89 -5.36
CA GLU A 104 -1.86 -17.23 -4.78
C GLU A 104 -3.07 -17.56 -3.90
N TRP A 105 -3.47 -16.62 -3.06
CA TRP A 105 -4.65 -16.75 -2.21
C TRP A 105 -5.94 -16.84 -3.02
N THR A 106 -6.09 -16.04 -4.06
CA THR A 106 -7.24 -16.15 -4.97
C THR A 106 -7.27 -17.52 -5.66
N ARG A 107 -6.11 -18.07 -6.04
CA ARG A 107 -6.01 -19.42 -6.62
C ARG A 107 -6.37 -20.49 -5.59
N PHE A 108 -5.89 -20.37 -4.35
CA PHE A 108 -6.19 -21.29 -3.25
C PHE A 108 -7.67 -21.32 -2.87
N ILE A 109 -8.34 -20.16 -2.87
CA ILE A 109 -9.78 -20.10 -2.59
C ILE A 109 -10.59 -20.78 -3.70
N LYS A 110 -10.17 -20.61 -4.96
CA LYS A 110 -10.76 -21.33 -6.10
C LYS A 110 -10.58 -22.84 -5.99
N THR A 111 -9.41 -23.34 -5.60
CA THR A 111 -9.19 -24.79 -5.42
C THR A 111 -10.03 -25.38 -4.30
N ARG A 112 -10.35 -24.60 -3.25
CA ARG A 112 -11.28 -24.98 -2.17
C ARG A 112 -12.76 -24.89 -2.55
N ARG A 113 -13.09 -24.59 -3.81
CA ARG A 113 -14.48 -24.45 -4.33
C ARG A 113 -15.32 -23.40 -3.58
N LEU A 114 -14.67 -22.41 -2.96
CA LEU A 114 -15.36 -21.28 -2.34
C LEU A 114 -15.51 -20.19 -3.39
N ASP A 115 -16.74 -19.75 -3.62
CA ASP A 115 -17.01 -18.57 -4.45
C ASP A 115 -17.16 -17.36 -3.55
N ILE A 116 -16.12 -16.52 -3.56
CA ILE A 116 -16.01 -15.26 -2.80
C ILE A 116 -16.14 -14.03 -3.71
N SER A 117 -16.58 -14.20 -4.95
CA SER A 117 -16.67 -13.10 -5.94
C SER A 117 -17.55 -11.94 -5.48
N THR A 118 -18.55 -12.22 -4.64
CA THR A 118 -19.48 -11.25 -4.06
C THR A 118 -19.00 -10.66 -2.73
N LEU A 119 -17.92 -11.18 -2.16
CA LEU A 119 -17.46 -10.83 -0.83
C LEU A 119 -16.47 -9.67 -0.91
N LYS A 120 -16.66 -8.63 -0.08
CA LYS A 120 -15.66 -7.57 0.07
C LYS A 120 -14.81 -7.83 1.32
N PRO A 121 -13.52 -7.45 1.32
CA PRO A 121 -12.67 -7.54 2.52
C PRO A 121 -13.24 -6.77 3.72
N SER A 122 -13.96 -5.68 3.46
CA SER A 122 -14.68 -4.91 4.48
C SER A 122 -15.72 -5.74 5.21
N ASP A 123 -16.41 -6.63 4.51
CA ASP A 123 -17.52 -7.41 5.05
C ASP A 123 -16.99 -8.45 6.04
N VAL A 124 -15.84 -9.07 5.73
CA VAL A 124 -15.12 -9.95 6.66
C VAL A 124 -14.68 -9.19 7.91
N HIS A 125 -14.20 -7.95 7.73
CA HIS A 125 -13.76 -7.14 8.85
C HIS A 125 -14.92 -6.77 9.79
N SER A 126 -16.05 -6.31 9.24
CA SER A 126 -17.21 -5.91 10.04
C SER A 126 -17.98 -7.09 10.65
N MET A 127 -18.07 -8.22 9.94
CA MET A 127 -18.92 -9.34 10.37
C MET A 127 -18.17 -10.43 11.14
N VAL A 128 -16.83 -10.52 11.01
CA VAL A 128 -16.03 -11.56 11.69
C VAL A 128 -15.01 -10.94 12.64
N ILE A 129 -14.21 -10.00 12.16
CA ILE A 129 -13.07 -9.46 12.93
C ILE A 129 -13.57 -8.53 14.05
N GLN A 130 -14.39 -7.54 13.72
CA GLN A 130 -14.86 -6.53 14.67
C GLN A 130 -15.65 -7.12 15.85
N PRO A 131 -16.59 -8.07 15.66
CA PRO A 131 -17.30 -8.69 16.78
C PRO A 131 -16.35 -9.50 17.69
N ARG A 132 -15.37 -10.21 17.12
CA ARG A 132 -14.37 -10.96 17.89
C ARG A 132 -13.45 -10.04 18.70
N LEU A 133 -13.06 -8.90 18.12
CA LEU A 133 -12.29 -7.88 18.82
C LEU A 133 -13.07 -7.24 19.96
N GLN A 134 -14.36 -6.95 19.75
CA GLN A 134 -15.24 -6.46 20.82
C GLN A 134 -15.41 -7.49 21.93
N GLN A 135 -15.60 -8.77 21.60
CA GLN A 135 -15.68 -9.86 22.58
C GLN A 135 -14.36 -10.03 23.36
N ALA A 136 -13.22 -9.87 22.71
CA ALA A 136 -11.90 -9.94 23.34
C ALA A 136 -11.50 -8.65 24.07
N ASN A 137 -12.33 -7.60 24.01
CA ASN A 137 -12.01 -6.25 24.50
C ASN A 137 -10.68 -5.69 23.96
N ILE A 138 -10.35 -6.05 22.71
CA ILE A 138 -9.14 -5.60 22.02
C ILE A 138 -9.51 -4.43 21.10
N SER A 139 -8.80 -3.31 21.23
CA SER A 139 -9.01 -2.19 20.32
C SER A 139 -8.58 -2.54 18.89
N GLY A 140 -9.26 -1.98 17.89
CA GLY A 140 -8.88 -2.17 16.49
C GLY A 140 -7.47 -1.64 16.15
N LYS A 141 -6.90 -0.77 17.00
CA LYS A 141 -5.50 -0.33 16.91
C LYS A 141 -4.54 -1.41 17.38
N ALA A 142 -4.81 -2.02 18.54
CA ALA A 142 -4.02 -3.12 19.09
C ALA A 142 -4.02 -4.36 18.17
N TYR A 143 -5.14 -4.68 17.51
CA TYR A 143 -5.21 -5.77 16.53
C TYR A 143 -4.27 -5.57 15.33
N ARG A 144 -4.02 -4.32 14.92
CA ARG A 144 -3.15 -4.02 13.77
C ARG A 144 -1.68 -3.92 14.15
N GLU A 145 -1.37 -3.90 15.44
CA GLU A 145 -0.01 -3.84 15.99
C GLU A 145 0.49 -5.23 16.44
N LEU A 146 -0.41 -6.23 16.49
CA LEU A 146 -0.11 -7.66 16.62
C LEU A 146 0.27 -8.27 15.26
#